data_AF-A0A7R9E9Q3-F1
#
_entry.id   AF-A0A7R9E9Q3-F1
#
_cell.length_a   1.000
_cell.length_b   1.000
_cell.length_c   1.000
_cell.angle_alpha   90.00
_cell.angle_beta   90.00
_cell.angle_gamma   90.00
#
_symmetry.space_group_name_H-M   'P 1'
#
loop_
_entity.id
_entity.type
_entity.pdbx_description
1 polymer ?
#
loop_
_entity_poly.entity_id
_entity_poly.type
_entity_poly.pdbx_seq_one_letter_code
_entity_poly.pdbx_strand_id
1 'polypeptide(L)'
;MPRKDITVHDGLLYYDERLLVPFKLRRFTLEILHATHLSQGSSVSQLLLFEGQEIAIDSKVGIFITMNPGYAGRTELPESVKALFRPVVCIVPDLELICLISLFSEGFLQAKVLAKKMTILYKLAREQLSKQSHYDFGLRALKSVLVMAGELKRGSPHLPEDVVLMRALRSLTIITLTLIL
;
A
#
# COMPACT_ATOMS: atom_id res chain seq x y z
N MET A 1 -8.99 -11.17 1.81
CA MET A 1 -8.60 -10.72 3.17
C MET A 1 -9.42 -9.47 3.49
N PRO A 2 -10.20 -9.44 4.58
CA PRO A 2 -10.96 -8.24 4.95
C PRO A 2 -9.95 -7.11 5.19
N ARG A 3 -10.06 -6.01 4.43
CA ARG A 3 -9.18 -4.86 4.59
C ARG A 3 -9.63 -4.13 5.84
N LYS A 4 -8.74 -3.97 6.81
CA LYS A 4 -9.02 -3.21 8.03
C LYS A 4 -8.93 -1.72 7.69
N ASP A 5 -10.04 -1.00 7.83
CA ASP A 5 -10.17 0.42 7.49
C ASP A 5 -9.37 1.33 8.43
N ILE A 6 -9.20 0.86 9.67
CA ILE A 6 -8.33 1.45 10.68
C ILE A 6 -7.42 0.36 11.20
N THR A 7 -6.12 0.67 11.21
CA THR A 7 -5.14 -0.21 11.81
C THR A 7 -4.46 0.54 12.94
N VAL A 8 -4.48 -0.06 14.14
CA VAL A 8 -3.76 0.44 15.31
C VAL A 8 -2.54 -0.45 15.52
N HIS A 9 -1.35 0.15 15.49
CA HIS A 9 -0.08 -0.51 15.78
C HIS A 9 0.73 0.36 16.72
N ASP A 10 0.99 -0.13 17.94
CA ASP A 10 1.84 0.54 18.94
C ASP A 10 1.49 2.02 19.20
N GLY A 11 0.19 2.33 19.22
CA GLY A 11 -0.32 3.71 19.40
C GLY A 11 -0.43 4.52 18.12
N LEU A 12 -0.01 4.00 16.97
CA LEU A 12 -0.17 4.65 15.67
C LEU A 12 -1.50 4.25 15.04
N LEU A 13 -2.33 5.24 14.72
CA LEU A 13 -3.57 5.08 13.98
C LEU A 13 -3.33 5.37 12.49
N TYR A 14 -3.52 4.35 11.67
CA TYR A 14 -3.47 4.45 10.22
C TYR A 14 -4.88 4.43 9.63
N TYR A 15 -5.17 5.44 8.82
CA TYR A 15 -6.43 5.60 8.11
C TYR A 15 -6.18 5.56 6.60
N ASP A 16 -6.77 4.57 5.92
CA ASP A 16 -6.82 4.52 4.46
C ASP A 16 -8.19 5.04 4.01
N GLU A 17 -8.23 6.20 3.36
CA GLU A 17 -9.49 6.86 2.95
C GLU A 17 -10.24 6.12 1.83
N ARG A 18 -9.82 4.89 1.51
CA ARG A 18 -10.34 4.10 0.40
C ARG A 18 -11.80 3.69 0.55
N LEU A 19 -12.38 3.73 1.74
CA LEU A 19 -13.78 3.39 2.00
C LEU A 19 -14.48 4.44 2.90
N LEU A 20 -15.80 4.55 2.71
CA LEU A 20 -16.72 5.37 3.49
C LEU A 20 -16.63 5.04 4.99
N VAL A 21 -15.73 5.70 5.70
CA VAL A 21 -15.66 5.56 7.16
C VAL A 21 -16.89 6.25 7.77
N PRO A 22 -17.58 5.60 8.73
CA PRO A 22 -18.73 6.20 9.40
C PRO A 22 -18.40 7.60 9.92
N PHE A 23 -19.34 8.54 9.73
CA PHE A 23 -19.16 9.96 10.05
C PHE A 23 -18.61 10.20 11.47
N LYS A 24 -19.06 9.40 12.45
CA LYS A 24 -18.61 9.46 13.84
C LYS A 24 -17.11 9.21 14.00
N LEU A 25 -16.55 8.24 13.30
CA LEU A 25 -15.14 7.85 13.43
C LEU A 25 -14.21 8.85 12.74
N ARG A 26 -14.69 9.45 11.64
CA ARG A 26 -14.03 10.61 11.03
C ARG A 26 -14.01 11.80 11.98
N ARG A 27 -15.15 12.15 12.59
CA ARG A 27 -15.26 13.24 13.56
C ARG A 27 -14.34 13.03 14.76
N PHE A 28 -14.34 11.83 15.33
CA PHE A 28 -13.45 11.46 16.43
C PHE A 28 -11.97 11.65 16.09
N THR A 29 -11.53 11.17 14.94
CA THR A 29 -10.13 11.29 14.50
C THR A 29 -9.72 12.76 14.31
N LEU A 30 -10.62 13.59 13.79
CA LEU A 30 -10.38 15.04 13.63
C LEU A 30 -10.31 15.76 14.98
N GLU A 31 -11.16 15.41 15.93
CA GLU A 31 -11.15 16.00 17.27
C GLU A 31 -9.89 15.61 18.05
N ILE A 32 -9.43 14.35 17.93
CA ILE A 32 -8.11 13.95 18.48
C ILE A 32 -6.99 14.74 17.81
N LEU A 33 -6.99 14.85 16.48
CA LEU A 33 -5.93 15.56 15.75
C LEU A 33 -5.86 17.04 16.13
N HIS A 34 -7.02 17.71 16.25
CA HIS A 34 -7.11 19.09 16.74
C HIS A 34 -6.58 19.22 18.17
N ALA A 35 -7.02 18.35 19.09
CA ALA A 35 -6.58 18.37 20.47
C ALA A 35 -5.06 18.16 20.58
N THR A 36 -4.53 17.21 19.82
CA THR A 36 -3.09 16.89 19.79
C THR A 36 -2.28 18.02 19.19
N HIS A 37 -2.78 18.69 18.13
CA HIS A 37 -2.08 19.83 17.50
C HIS A 37 -2.02 21.06 18.41
N LEU A 38 -3.14 21.42 19.06
CA LEU A 38 -3.19 22.53 20.04
C LEU A 38 -2.28 22.30 21.25
N SER A 39 -1.92 21.05 21.52
CA SER A 39 -1.10 20.64 22.66
C SER A 39 0.40 20.63 22.41
N GLN A 40 0.84 20.72 21.15
CA GLN A 40 2.25 20.61 20.80
C GLN A 40 3.06 21.71 21.51
N GLY A 41 3.70 21.33 22.63
CA GLY A 41 4.43 22.25 23.51
C GLY A 41 4.15 22.07 25.02
N SER A 42 3.12 21.32 25.43
CA SER A 42 2.78 21.09 26.84
C SER A 42 2.85 19.60 27.21
N SER A 43 3.65 19.22 28.22
CA SER A 43 3.88 17.83 28.66
C SER A 43 2.73 17.22 29.49
N VAL A 44 1.48 17.65 29.25
CA VAL A 44 0.32 17.28 30.08
C VAL A 44 -0.49 16.18 29.40
N SER A 45 -0.79 15.10 30.12
CA SER A 45 -1.74 14.06 29.70
C SER A 45 -3.08 14.72 29.39
N GLN A 46 -3.52 14.64 28.13
CA GLN A 46 -4.67 15.40 27.66
C GLN A 46 -5.96 14.61 27.84
N LEU A 47 -6.99 15.25 28.40
CA LEU A 47 -8.36 14.74 28.38
C LEU A 47 -9.09 15.37 27.20
N LEU A 48 -9.54 14.53 26.26
CA LEU A 48 -10.43 14.91 25.16
C LEU A 48 -11.87 14.65 25.58
N LEU A 49 -12.71 15.68 25.52
CA LEU A 49 -14.15 15.51 25.68
C LEU A 49 -14.78 15.15 24.32
N PHE A 50 -15.18 13.90 24.15
CA PHE A 50 -15.84 13.41 22.94
C PHE A 50 -17.22 12.81 23.26
N GLU A 51 -18.26 13.27 22.58
CA GLU A 51 -19.66 12.86 22.81
C GLU A 51 -20.09 12.90 24.31
N GLY A 52 -19.52 13.83 25.09
CA GLY A 52 -19.80 13.98 26.52
C GLY A 52 -18.99 13.08 27.44
N GLN A 53 -18.03 12.32 26.90
CA GLN A 53 -17.12 11.48 27.66
C GLN A 53 -15.70 12.04 27.63
N GLU A 54 -15.04 12.09 28.79
CA GLU A 54 -13.62 12.44 28.89
C GLU A 54 -12.76 11.21 28.57
N ILE A 55 -11.84 11.38 27.62
CA ILE A 55 -10.96 10.34 27.10
C ILE A 55 -9.52 10.81 27.26
N ALA A 56 -8.71 10.08 28.03
CA ALA A 56 -7.29 10.36 28.14
C ALA A 56 -6.56 10.00 26.83
N ILE A 57 -5.80 10.95 26.28
CA ILE A 57 -4.95 10.76 25.09
C ILE A 57 -3.52 10.51 25.55
N ASP A 58 -2.93 9.42 25.04
CA ASP A 58 -1.50 9.16 25.16
C ASP A 58 -0.71 10.04 24.19
N SER A 59 0.25 10.80 24.71
CA SER A 59 1.22 11.61 23.95
C SER A 59 2.01 10.85 22.88
N LYS A 60 2.07 9.52 22.96
CA LYS A 60 2.72 8.64 21.98
C LYS A 60 1.85 8.33 20.77
N VAL A 61 0.59 8.75 20.77
CA VAL A 61 -0.32 8.50 19.65
C VAL A 61 0.11 9.30 18.43
N GLY A 62 0.20 8.62 17.27
CA GLY A 62 0.40 9.24 15.97
C GLY A 62 -0.77 8.93 15.03
N ILE A 63 -1.21 9.92 14.26
CA ILE A 63 -2.30 9.76 13.29
C ILE A 63 -1.74 9.93 11.88
N PHE A 64 -2.00 8.95 11.01
CA PHE A 64 -1.59 8.96 9.61
C PHE A 64 -2.79 8.73 8.69
N ILE A 65 -2.87 9.51 7.62
CA ILE A 65 -3.89 9.38 6.58
C ILE A 65 -3.22 9.15 5.23
N THR A 66 -3.71 8.19 4.46
CA THR A 66 -3.27 8.00 3.08
C THR A 66 -4.28 8.56 2.07
N MET A 67 -3.82 9.63 1.43
CA MET A 67 -4.22 10.31 0.19
C MET A 67 -4.25 9.54 -1.14
N ASN A 68 -5.37 9.34 -1.83
CA ASN A 68 -5.38 9.03 -3.28
C ASN A 68 -6.23 10.07 -4.02
N PRO A 69 -5.68 11.26 -4.35
CA PRO A 69 -6.41 12.34 -4.99
C PRO A 69 -6.96 11.92 -6.36
N GLY A 70 -8.15 12.40 -6.73
CA GLY A 70 -8.79 12.11 -8.01
C GLY A 70 -9.42 10.72 -8.16
N TYR A 71 -9.49 9.92 -7.09
CA TYR A 71 -10.18 8.63 -7.12
C TYR A 71 -11.71 8.83 -7.07
N ALA A 72 -12.42 8.41 -8.12
CA ALA A 72 -13.86 8.61 -8.24
C ALA A 72 -14.64 7.98 -7.07
N GLY A 73 -15.68 8.69 -6.60
CA GLY A 73 -16.57 8.21 -5.52
C GLY A 73 -16.05 8.43 -4.10
N ARG A 74 -15.02 9.27 -3.90
CA ARG A 74 -14.49 9.63 -2.58
C ARG A 74 -14.63 11.11 -2.30
N THR A 75 -14.93 11.44 -1.05
CA THR A 75 -14.92 12.82 -0.56
C THR A 75 -13.51 13.16 -0.13
N GLU A 76 -12.89 14.14 -0.80
CA GLU A 76 -11.62 14.67 -0.33
C GLU A 76 -11.75 15.28 1.07
N LEU A 77 -10.65 15.27 1.83
CA LEU A 77 -10.61 15.99 3.09
C LEU A 77 -10.71 17.51 2.86
N PRO A 78 -11.47 18.24 3.70
CA PRO A 78 -11.46 19.70 3.72
C PRO A 78 -10.05 20.24 3.91
N GLU A 79 -9.75 21.39 3.30
CA GLU A 79 -8.41 21.98 3.37
C GLU A 79 -7.97 22.31 4.80
N SER A 80 -8.92 22.72 5.65
CA SER A 80 -8.68 22.97 7.09
C SER A 80 -8.17 21.74 7.84
N VAL A 81 -8.58 20.55 7.41
CA VAL A 81 -8.12 19.28 7.97
C VAL A 81 -6.77 18.89 7.36
N LYS A 82 -6.60 19.04 6.04
CA LYS A 82 -5.34 18.75 5.35
C LYS A 82 -4.18 19.55 5.96
N ALA A 83 -4.43 20.80 6.37
CA ALA A 83 -3.46 21.67 7.02
C ALA A 83 -2.89 21.13 8.35
N LEU A 84 -3.57 20.19 9.00
CA LEU A 84 -3.12 19.56 10.25
C LEU A 84 -2.13 18.41 10.01
N PHE A 85 -1.97 17.99 8.75
CA PHE A 85 -1.06 16.93 8.36
C PHE A 85 0.16 17.48 7.65
N ARG A 86 1.30 16.82 7.86
CA ARG A 86 2.47 17.03 7.01
C ARG A 86 2.31 16.22 5.72
N PRO A 87 2.24 16.86 4.53
CA PRO A 87 2.03 16.13 3.29
C PRO A 87 3.28 15.33 2.92
N VAL A 88 3.05 14.11 2.44
CA VAL A 88 4.08 13.24 1.84
C VAL A 88 3.51 12.72 0.52
N VAL A 89 4.25 12.92 -0.57
CA VAL A 89 3.80 12.52 -1.91
C VAL A 89 4.57 11.28 -2.35
N CYS A 90 3.84 10.19 -2.60
CA CYS A 90 4.40 8.93 -3.08
C CYS A 90 4.12 8.77 -4.58
N ILE A 91 5.00 9.31 -5.44
CA ILE A 91 4.73 9.43 -6.89
C ILE A 91 5.15 8.19 -7.68
N VAL A 92 6.41 7.75 -7.58
CA VAL A 92 6.93 6.67 -8.43
C VAL A 92 7.71 5.67 -7.57
N PRO A 93 7.25 4.40 -7.46
CA PRO A 93 8.03 3.36 -6.82
C PRO A 93 9.18 2.90 -7.72
N ASP A 94 10.33 2.59 -7.14
CA ASP A 94 11.42 1.92 -7.84
C ASP A 94 11.11 0.43 -7.96
N LEU A 95 10.59 0.02 -9.13
CA LEU A 95 10.19 -1.35 -9.39
C LEU A 95 11.37 -2.33 -9.40
N GLU A 96 12.56 -1.89 -9.86
CA GLU A 96 13.74 -2.76 -9.92
C GLU A 96 14.25 -3.06 -8.52
N LEU A 97 14.33 -2.04 -7.65
CA LEU A 97 14.72 -2.23 -6.25
C LEU A 97 13.72 -3.10 -5.50
N ILE A 98 12.42 -2.89 -5.71
CA ILE A 98 11.38 -3.72 -5.09
C ILE A 98 11.49 -5.18 -5.54
N CYS A 99 11.67 -5.42 -6.85
CA CYS A 99 11.86 -6.77 -7.38
C CYS A 99 13.12 -7.42 -6.80
N LEU A 100 14.23 -6.69 -6.74
CA LEU A 100 15.50 -7.16 -6.20
C LEU A 100 15.33 -7.62 -4.76
N ILE A 101 14.83 -6.76 -3.88
CA ILE A 101 14.66 -7.06 -2.46
C ILE A 101 13.70 -8.22 -2.26
N SER A 102 12.57 -8.23 -3.00
CA SER A 102 11.56 -9.28 -2.88
C SER A 102 12.13 -10.64 -3.32
N LEU A 103 12.74 -10.74 -4.50
CA LEU A 103 13.35 -12.00 -4.98
C LEU A 103 14.48 -12.47 -4.06
N PHE A 104 15.32 -11.54 -3.60
CA PHE A 104 16.40 -11.86 -2.68
C PHE A 104 15.85 -12.42 -1.35
N SER A 105 14.79 -11.83 -0.80
CA SER A 105 14.13 -12.32 0.42
C SER A 105 13.50 -13.71 0.28
N GLU A 106 13.16 -14.10 -0.95
CA GLU A 106 12.60 -15.41 -1.29
C GLU A 106 13.70 -16.46 -1.61
N GLY A 107 14.99 -16.10 -1.48
CA GLY A 107 16.12 -17.00 -1.66
C GLY A 107 16.64 -17.12 -3.10
N PHE A 108 16.33 -16.16 -3.98
CA PHE A 108 16.89 -16.12 -5.33
C PHE A 108 18.33 -15.59 -5.32
N LEU A 109 19.28 -16.38 -5.81
CA LEU A 109 20.69 -16.01 -5.91
C LEU A 109 20.95 -15.03 -7.05
N GLN A 110 20.18 -15.10 -8.14
CA GLN A 110 20.30 -14.23 -9.30
C GLN A 110 19.34 -13.03 -9.25
N ALA A 111 18.82 -12.68 -8.06
CA ALA A 111 17.81 -11.64 -7.86
C ALA A 111 18.13 -10.32 -8.58
N LYS A 112 19.39 -9.88 -8.59
CA LYS A 112 19.82 -8.65 -9.29
C LYS A 112 19.57 -8.69 -10.80
N VAL A 113 19.94 -9.80 -11.45
CA VAL A 113 19.77 -9.97 -12.89
C VAL A 113 18.30 -10.15 -13.24
N LEU A 114 17.57 -10.93 -12.42
CA LEU A 114 16.15 -11.21 -12.62
C LEU A 114 15.28 -9.97 -12.41
N ALA A 115 15.57 -9.14 -11.41
CA ALA A 115 14.86 -7.89 -11.16
C ALA A 115 14.95 -6.93 -12.36
N LYS A 116 16.15 -6.75 -12.93
CA LYS A 116 16.34 -5.92 -14.12
C LYS A 116 15.55 -6.45 -15.32
N LYS A 117 15.63 -7.77 -15.58
CA LYS A 117 14.87 -8.42 -16.65
C LYS A 117 13.37 -8.24 -16.46
N MET A 118 12.88 -8.44 -15.24
CA MET A 118 11.47 -8.31 -14.86
C MET A 118 10.96 -6.89 -15.10
N THR A 119 11.68 -5.88 -14.61
CA THR A 119 11.28 -4.47 -14.78
C THR A 119 11.25 -4.05 -16.25
N ILE A 120 12.24 -4.46 -17.04
CA ILE A 120 12.26 -4.19 -18.49
C ILE A 120 11.08 -4.89 -19.18
N LEU A 121 10.82 -6.15 -18.85
CA LEU A 121 9.69 -6.89 -19.40
C LEU A 121 8.35 -6.21 -19.07
N TYR A 122 8.14 -5.79 -17.82
CA TYR A 122 6.93 -5.08 -17.39
C TYR A 122 6.76 -3.75 -18.14
N LYS A 123 7.84 -2.99 -18.30
CA LYS A 123 7.84 -1.73 -19.05
C LYS A 123 7.46 -1.96 -20.52
N LEU A 124 8.13 -2.91 -21.17
CA LEU A 124 7.87 -3.24 -22.58
C LEU A 124 6.45 -3.79 -22.77
N ALA A 125 5.98 -4.68 -21.89
CA ALA A 125 4.62 -5.21 -21.97
C ALA A 125 3.57 -4.10 -21.87
N ARG A 126 3.75 -3.14 -20.96
CA ARG A 126 2.86 -1.97 -20.84
C ARG A 126 2.87 -1.07 -22.07
N GLU A 127 4.03 -0.93 -22.72
CA GLU A 127 4.21 -0.04 -23.88
C GLU A 127 3.78 -0.68 -25.21
N GLN A 128 3.94 -1.99 -25.35
CA GLN A 128 3.77 -2.73 -26.61
C GLN A 128 2.44 -3.49 -26.70
N LEU A 129 1.81 -3.83 -25.58
CA LEU A 129 0.50 -4.51 -25.60
C LEU A 129 -0.64 -3.51 -25.85
N SER A 130 -1.76 -4.02 -26.38
CA SER A 130 -2.96 -3.22 -26.57
C SER A 130 -3.48 -2.68 -25.23
N LYS A 131 -4.08 -1.49 -25.26
CA LYS A 131 -4.62 -0.84 -24.06
C LYS A 131 -5.95 -1.47 -23.67
N GLN A 132 -5.89 -2.60 -22.98
CA GLN A 132 -7.06 -3.26 -22.41
C GLN A 132 -7.27 -2.82 -20.96
N SER A 133 -8.53 -2.58 -20.57
CA SER A 133 -8.88 -2.16 -19.21
C SER A 133 -8.58 -3.22 -18.14
N HIS A 134 -8.52 -4.49 -18.53
CA HIS A 134 -8.26 -5.61 -17.64
C HIS A 134 -6.76 -5.86 -17.41
N TYR A 135 -5.85 -5.28 -18.20
CA TYR A 135 -4.42 -5.40 -17.97
C TYR A 135 -3.99 -4.57 -16.75
N ASP A 136 -3.45 -5.24 -15.73
CA ASP A 136 -2.89 -4.60 -14.54
C ASP A 136 -1.36 -4.73 -14.53
N PHE A 137 -0.68 -3.64 -14.89
CA PHE A 137 0.78 -3.48 -14.75
C PHE A 137 1.18 -2.73 -13.48
N GLY A 138 0.25 -2.60 -12.52
CA GLY A 138 0.48 -1.93 -11.25
C GLY A 138 1.34 -2.73 -10.28
N LEU A 139 1.83 -2.04 -9.24
CA LEU A 139 2.69 -2.65 -8.20
C LEU A 139 2.02 -3.82 -7.47
N ARG A 140 0.68 -3.85 -7.40
CA ARG A 140 -0.06 -4.96 -6.79
C ARG A 140 0.08 -6.24 -7.61
N ALA A 141 -0.11 -6.16 -8.93
CA ALA A 141 0.07 -7.29 -9.83
C ALA A 141 1.52 -7.78 -9.76
N LEU A 142 2.49 -6.87 -9.81
CA LEU A 142 3.91 -7.19 -9.66
C LEU A 142 4.21 -7.92 -8.34
N LYS A 143 3.71 -7.42 -7.20
CA LYS A 143 3.89 -8.06 -5.89
C LYS A 143 3.33 -9.47 -5.87
N SER A 144 2.16 -9.71 -6.47
CA SER A 144 1.59 -11.05 -6.58
C SER A 144 2.48 -12.01 -7.37
N VAL A 145 3.13 -11.54 -8.45
CA VAL A 145 4.10 -12.35 -9.21
C VAL A 145 5.28 -12.75 -8.34
N LEU A 146 5.83 -11.81 -7.59
CA LEU A 146 7.03 -12.03 -6.78
C LEU A 146 6.75 -13.02 -5.63
N VAL A 147 5.59 -12.89 -4.97
CA VAL A 147 5.17 -13.84 -3.92
C VAL A 147 5.00 -15.26 -4.50
N MET A 148 4.32 -15.38 -5.63
CA MET A 148 4.15 -16.67 -6.31
C MET A 148 5.49 -17.28 -6.75
N ALA A 149 6.43 -16.45 -7.23
CA ALA A 149 7.76 -16.91 -7.60
C ALA A 149 8.51 -17.49 -6.38
N GLY A 150 8.37 -16.88 -5.21
CA GLY A 150 8.91 -17.42 -3.95
C GLY A 150 8.30 -18.76 -3.55
N GLU A 151 6.98 -18.89 -3.65
CA GLU A 151 6.28 -20.16 -3.41
C GLU A 151 6.74 -21.27 -4.36
N LEU A 152 6.85 -20.96 -5.66
CA LEU A 152 7.34 -21.90 -6.67
C LEU A 152 8.82 -22.26 -6.45
N LYS A 153 9.66 -21.33 -6.01
CA LYS A 153 11.06 -21.61 -5.70
C LYS A 153 11.19 -22.59 -4.54
N ARG A 154 10.38 -22.44 -3.49
CA ARG A 154 10.34 -23.40 -2.36
C ARG A 154 9.83 -24.78 -2.78
N GLY A 155 8.79 -24.83 -3.62
CA GLY A 155 8.24 -26.09 -4.13
C GLY A 155 9.10 -26.78 -5.19
N SER A 156 10.09 -26.10 -5.76
CA SER A 156 10.93 -26.63 -6.83
C SER A 156 12.36 -26.05 -6.75
N PRO A 157 13.16 -26.43 -5.73
CA PRO A 157 14.45 -25.80 -5.45
C PRO A 157 15.48 -25.98 -6.58
N HIS A 158 15.40 -27.11 -7.29
CA HIS A 158 16.32 -27.47 -8.37
C HIS A 158 16.00 -26.80 -9.72
N LEU A 159 14.85 -26.13 -9.85
CA LEU A 159 14.55 -25.43 -11.09
C LEU A 159 15.42 -24.17 -11.23
N PRO A 160 15.87 -23.86 -12.45
CA PRO A 160 16.50 -22.59 -12.76
C PRO A 160 15.59 -21.42 -12.36
N GLU A 161 16.17 -20.41 -11.72
CA GLU A 161 15.44 -19.29 -11.14
C GLU A 161 14.69 -18.44 -12.17
N ASP A 162 15.25 -18.32 -13.38
CA ASP A 162 14.61 -17.68 -14.52
C ASP A 162 13.35 -18.45 -14.96
N VAL A 163 13.42 -19.78 -15.00
CA VAL A 163 12.25 -20.64 -15.31
C VAL A 163 11.18 -20.51 -14.23
N VAL A 164 11.57 -20.45 -12.95
CA VAL A 164 10.63 -20.24 -11.84
C VAL A 164 9.90 -18.90 -11.99
N LEU A 165 10.65 -17.82 -12.24
CA LEU A 165 10.08 -16.49 -12.42
C LEU A 165 9.16 -16.43 -13.66
N MET A 166 9.56 -17.04 -14.77
CA MET A 166 8.72 -17.13 -15.98
C MET A 166 7.45 -17.94 -15.75
N ARG A 167 7.48 -18.98 -14.92
CA ARG A 167 6.27 -19.72 -14.52
C ARG A 167 5.33 -18.86 -13.68
N ALA A 168 5.86 -18.12 -12.70
CA ALA A 168 5.07 -17.20 -11.89
C ALA A 168 4.41 -16.10 -12.73
N LEU A 169 5.18 -15.51 -13.65
CA LEU A 169 4.70 -14.57 -14.65
C LEU A 169 3.57 -15.17 -15.49
N ARG A 170 3.79 -16.35 -16.07
CA ARG A 170 2.83 -17.01 -16.94
C ARG A 170 1.49 -17.25 -16.22
N SER A 171 1.54 -17.78 -15.00
CA SER A 171 0.35 -18.08 -14.20
C SER A 171 -0.49 -16.85 -13.93
N LEU A 172 0.12 -15.67 -13.74
CA LEU A 172 -0.63 -14.42 -13.55
C LEU A 172 -1.05 -13.78 -14.86
N THR A 173 -0.25 -13.89 -15.93
CA THR A 173 -0.64 -13.42 -17.27
C THR A 173 -1.82 -14.21 -17.84
N ILE A 174 -1.94 -15.52 -17.59
CA ILE A 174 -3.08 -16.33 -18.05
C ILE A 174 -4.40 -15.90 -17.38
N ILE A 175 -4.35 -15.46 -16.11
CA ILE A 175 -5.52 -14.96 -15.39
C ILE A 175 -6.04 -13.65 -16.02
N THR A 176 -5.20 -12.92 -16.76
CA THR A 176 -5.55 -11.62 -17.33
C THR A 176 -5.68 -11.61 -18.86
N LEU A 177 -4.98 -12.50 -19.59
CA LEU A 177 -4.94 -12.55 -21.06
C LEU A 177 -5.81 -13.65 -21.69
N THR A 178 -6.36 -14.60 -20.93
CA THR A 178 -7.09 -15.76 -21.48
C THR A 178 -8.60 -15.69 -21.28
N LEU A 179 -9.19 -14.49 -21.27
CA LEU A 179 -10.66 -14.30 -21.30
C LEU A 179 -11.21 -13.79 -22.64
N ILE A 180 -10.44 -13.89 -23.73
CA ILE A 180 -10.91 -13.57 -25.10
C ILE A 180 -10.43 -14.61 -26.12
N LEU A 181 -10.59 -15.91 -25.82
CA LEU A 181 -10.73 -16.95 -26.83
C LEU A 181 -11.87 -17.88 -26.42
#